data_AF-A0A3S4DUU6-F1
#
_entry.id   AF-A0A3S4DUU6-F1
#
_cell.length_a   1.000
_cell.length_b   1.000
_cell.length_c   1.000
_cell.angle_alpha   90.00
_cell.angle_beta   90.00
_cell.angle_gamma   90.00
#
_symmetry.space_group_name_H-M   'P 1'
#
loop_
_entity.id
_entity.type
_entity.pdbx_description
1 polymer ?
#
loop_
_entity_poly.entity_id
_entity_poly.type
_entity_poly.pdbx_seq_one_letter_code
_entity_poly.pdbx_strand_id
1 'polypeptide(L)'
;MTRIALRIARFGLAGSVAALMAMPALSATRPDQPVQAWSAMAGVDTATLLEQAQDLPTSDMAVGDQPYCADNAEIRATLRHDFNEAPVPGDGHAATELWASEQMGTWTLVAPRRDDTSCIIASGIGYDQARDVDVYYRTAGLR
;
A
#
# COMPACT_ATOMS: atom_id res chain seq x y z
N MET A 1 -27.41 -77.51 -9.71
CA MET A 1 -26.33 -77.62 -8.72
C MET A 1 -25.19 -76.68 -9.11
N THR A 2 -25.10 -75.56 -8.40
CA THR A 2 -23.90 -74.90 -7.84
C THR A 2 -22.69 -74.45 -8.68
N ARG A 3 -22.30 -73.18 -8.40
CA ARG A 3 -20.99 -72.47 -8.51
C ARG A 3 -20.82 -71.71 -9.84
N ILE A 4 -20.37 -70.44 -9.88
CA ILE A 4 -19.25 -69.81 -9.15
C ILE A 4 -19.55 -68.33 -8.88
N ALA A 5 -19.29 -67.89 -7.65
CA ALA A 5 -19.30 -66.49 -7.24
C ALA A 5 -17.99 -65.80 -7.61
N LEU A 6 -18.02 -64.54 -8.06
CA LEU A 6 -16.86 -63.65 -8.04
C LEU A 6 -17.19 -62.34 -7.33
N ARG A 7 -16.31 -62.01 -6.38
CA ARG A 7 -16.46 -61.03 -5.30
C ARG A 7 -16.22 -59.61 -5.80
N ILE A 8 -17.15 -58.69 -5.51
CA ILE A 8 -16.93 -57.24 -5.66
C ILE A 8 -16.41 -56.71 -4.32
N ALA A 9 -15.11 -56.48 -4.22
CA ALA A 9 -14.50 -55.82 -3.08
C ALA A 9 -14.72 -54.31 -3.20
N ARG A 10 -15.43 -53.75 -2.22
CA ARG A 10 -15.60 -52.31 -1.99
C ARG A 10 -14.33 -51.77 -1.33
N PHE A 11 -13.72 -50.74 -1.90
CA PHE A 11 -12.76 -49.88 -1.20
C PHE A 11 -13.38 -48.51 -1.01
N GLY A 12 -13.78 -48.20 0.22
CA GLY A 12 -14.17 -46.87 0.64
C GLY A 12 -12.92 -46.05 0.95
N LEU A 13 -12.77 -44.90 0.30
CA LEU A 13 -11.79 -43.88 0.65
C LEU A 13 -12.47 -42.87 1.58
N ALA A 14 -12.17 -42.95 2.87
CA ALA A 14 -12.39 -41.87 3.81
C ALA A 14 -11.15 -40.96 3.77
N GLY A 15 -11.24 -39.83 3.07
CA GLY A 15 -10.21 -38.79 3.07
C GLY A 15 -10.55 -37.71 4.09
N SER A 16 -9.83 -37.66 5.21
CA SER A 16 -9.94 -36.61 6.21
C SER A 16 -9.21 -35.34 5.72
N VAL A 17 -9.93 -34.24 5.52
CA VAL A 17 -9.34 -32.93 5.25
C VAL A 17 -9.07 -32.23 6.58
N ALA A 18 -7.82 -32.22 7.02
CA ALA A 18 -7.39 -31.36 8.13
C ALA A 18 -7.21 -29.94 7.61
N ALA A 19 -8.15 -29.05 7.91
CA ALA A 19 -8.03 -27.62 7.64
C ALA A 19 -7.00 -27.01 8.61
N LEU A 20 -5.81 -26.68 8.11
CA LEU A 20 -4.83 -25.86 8.81
C LEU A 20 -5.35 -24.42 8.89
N MET A 21 -5.73 -23.98 10.09
CA MET A 21 -5.98 -22.58 10.40
C MET A 21 -4.65 -21.83 10.37
N ALA A 22 -4.27 -21.28 9.21
CA ALA A 22 -3.21 -20.29 9.14
C ALA A 22 -3.74 -18.98 9.73
N MET A 23 -3.36 -18.67 10.96
CA MET A 23 -3.62 -17.35 11.54
C MET A 23 -2.78 -16.32 10.75
N PRO A 24 -3.39 -15.25 10.19
CA PRO A 24 -2.60 -14.16 9.65
C PRO A 24 -1.84 -13.51 10.81
N ALA A 25 -0.52 -13.61 10.80
CA ALA A 25 0.30 -12.81 11.67
C ALA A 25 0.04 -11.35 11.33
N LEU A 26 -0.45 -10.58 12.29
CA LEU A 26 -0.48 -9.12 12.21
C LEU A 26 0.92 -8.66 11.78
N SER A 27 1.01 -8.01 10.63
CA SER A 27 2.25 -7.48 10.08
C SER A 27 2.79 -6.37 10.98
N ALA A 28 3.48 -6.75 12.06
CA ALA A 28 4.31 -5.83 12.79
C ALA A 28 5.52 -5.50 11.89
N THR A 29 5.66 -4.23 11.54
CA THR A 29 6.79 -3.71 10.79
C THR A 29 8.05 -4.00 11.58
N ARG A 30 8.98 -4.76 10.99
CA ARG A 30 10.26 -5.05 11.63
C ARG A 30 11.30 -4.03 11.17
N PRO A 31 12.29 -3.67 12.02
CA PRO A 31 13.35 -2.74 11.62
C PRO A 31 14.17 -3.21 10.40
N ASP A 32 14.21 -4.53 10.15
CA ASP A 32 14.88 -5.16 9.01
C ASP A 32 14.00 -5.30 7.76
N GLN A 33 12.74 -4.86 7.80
CA GLN A 33 11.85 -4.92 6.65
C GLN A 33 12.33 -3.93 5.57
N PRO A 34 12.47 -4.36 4.31
CA PRO A 34 12.82 -3.45 3.22
C PRO A 34 11.71 -2.42 3.02
N VAL A 35 12.12 -1.18 2.74
CA VAL A 35 11.18 -0.14 2.28
C VAL A 35 10.62 -0.58 0.93
N GLN A 36 9.30 -0.56 0.81
CA GLN A 36 8.60 -0.86 -0.43
C GLN A 36 7.72 0.34 -0.79
N ALA A 37 7.62 0.60 -2.09
CA ALA A 37 6.86 1.70 -2.65
C ALA A 37 5.96 1.19 -3.78
N TRP A 38 4.80 1.80 -3.89
CA TRP A 38 3.90 1.67 -5.02
C TRP A 38 3.47 3.07 -5.46
N SER A 39 3.50 3.29 -6.77
CA SER A 39 2.84 4.45 -7.36
C SER A 39 1.33 4.38 -7.07
N ALA A 40 0.70 5.54 -6.92
CA ALA A 40 -0.74 5.64 -6.70
C ALA A 40 -1.56 5.13 -7.91
N MET A 41 -0.93 4.97 -9.08
CA MET A 41 -1.56 4.41 -10.27
C MET A 41 -0.81 3.21 -10.82
N ALA A 42 -1.55 2.15 -11.16
CA ALA A 42 -0.98 0.96 -11.76
C ALA A 42 -0.42 1.26 -13.16
N GLY A 43 0.86 0.92 -13.38
CA GLY A 43 1.51 1.11 -14.68
C GLY A 43 1.98 2.54 -14.97
N VAL A 44 1.82 3.47 -14.02
CA VAL A 44 2.34 4.85 -14.11
C VAL A 44 3.37 5.04 -13.01
N ASP A 45 4.56 5.54 -13.33
CA ASP A 45 5.59 5.81 -12.32
C ASP A 45 5.28 7.10 -11.53
N THR A 46 5.84 7.19 -10.32
CA THR A 46 5.57 8.31 -9.41
C THR A 46 6.08 9.65 -9.93
N ALA A 47 7.17 9.68 -10.71
CA ALA A 47 7.69 10.91 -11.29
C ALA A 47 6.71 11.48 -12.34
N THR A 48 6.17 10.62 -13.20
CA THR A 48 5.10 10.99 -14.13
C THR A 48 3.87 11.55 -13.41
N LEU A 49 3.44 10.92 -12.30
CA LEU A 49 2.32 11.45 -11.50
C LEU A 49 2.64 12.81 -10.86
N LEU A 50 3.87 13.02 -10.40
CA LEU A 50 4.30 14.29 -9.84
C LEU A 50 4.27 15.41 -10.91
N GLU A 51 4.72 15.12 -12.13
CA GLU A 51 4.68 16.07 -13.25
C GLU A 51 3.23 16.46 -13.60
N GLN A 52 2.30 15.51 -13.53
CA GLN A 52 0.90 15.70 -13.90
C GLN A 52 0.02 16.23 -12.76
N ALA A 53 0.50 16.18 -11.52
CA ALA A 53 -0.32 16.41 -10.32
C ALA A 53 -1.12 17.73 -10.38
N GLN A 54 -0.55 18.78 -10.97
CA GLN A 54 -1.16 20.11 -11.06
C GLN A 54 -2.45 20.14 -11.91
N ASP A 55 -2.63 19.20 -12.83
CA ASP A 55 -3.72 19.21 -13.81
C ASP A 55 -4.74 18.09 -13.61
N LEU A 56 -4.51 17.20 -12.65
CA LEU A 56 -5.41 16.07 -12.34
C LEU A 56 -6.67 16.58 -11.63
N PRO A 57 -7.87 16.10 -11.99
CA PRO A 57 -9.08 16.53 -11.31
C PRO A 57 -9.15 15.94 -9.90
N THR A 58 -9.82 16.65 -8.99
CA THR A 58 -10.17 16.07 -7.69
C THR A 58 -11.25 15.01 -7.87
N SER A 59 -11.34 14.07 -6.91
CA SER A 59 -12.38 13.06 -6.89
C SER A 59 -12.70 12.66 -5.45
N ASP A 60 -13.99 12.48 -5.16
CA ASP A 60 -14.47 12.01 -3.85
C ASP A 60 -13.95 10.62 -3.47
N MET A 61 -13.47 9.85 -4.46
CA MET A 61 -13.02 8.47 -4.31
C MET A 61 -11.72 8.24 -5.09
N ALA A 62 -10.81 7.43 -4.55
CA ALA A 62 -9.69 6.89 -5.31
C ALA A 62 -10.22 5.92 -6.39
N VAL A 63 -10.25 6.36 -7.64
CA VAL A 63 -10.61 5.54 -8.80
C VAL A 63 -9.33 5.10 -9.53
N GLY A 64 -9.34 3.93 -10.16
CA GLY A 64 -8.11 3.31 -10.67
C GLY A 64 -7.42 4.04 -11.85
N ASP A 65 -8.05 5.07 -12.39
CA ASP A 65 -7.59 5.87 -13.53
C ASP A 65 -6.92 7.20 -13.13
N GLN A 66 -6.87 7.54 -11.85
CA GLN A 66 -6.13 8.70 -11.35
C GLN A 66 -5.66 8.52 -9.89
N PRO A 67 -4.60 9.22 -9.44
CA PRO A 67 -4.31 9.30 -8.01
C PRO A 67 -5.48 9.99 -7.29
N TYR A 68 -5.62 9.68 -6.00
CA TYR A 68 -6.55 10.40 -5.16
C TYR A 68 -6.05 11.83 -4.93
N CYS A 69 -6.78 12.80 -5.51
CA CYS A 69 -6.58 14.22 -5.33
C CYS A 69 -7.79 14.83 -4.63
N ALA A 70 -7.57 15.59 -3.57
CA ALA A 70 -8.61 16.23 -2.78
C ALA A 70 -8.10 17.51 -2.11
N ASP A 71 -8.98 18.22 -1.40
CA ASP A 71 -8.60 19.39 -0.60
C ASP A 71 -7.47 19.06 0.38
N ASN A 72 -6.58 20.03 0.60
CA ASN A 72 -5.45 19.86 1.53
C ASN A 72 -5.91 19.45 2.94
N ALA A 73 -7.07 19.94 3.40
CA ALA A 73 -7.62 19.56 4.68
C ALA A 73 -8.08 18.10 4.72
N GLU A 74 -8.67 17.62 3.62
CA GLU A 74 -9.17 16.25 3.47
C GLU A 74 -8.01 15.25 3.42
N ILE A 75 -7.02 15.45 2.52
CA ILE A 75 -5.84 14.59 2.43
C ILE A 75 -5.19 14.42 3.81
N ARG A 76 -4.97 15.53 4.52
CA ARG A 76 -4.37 15.50 5.86
C ARG A 76 -5.25 14.82 6.91
N ALA A 77 -6.58 14.98 6.81
CA ALA A 77 -7.52 14.33 7.73
C ALA A 77 -7.53 12.81 7.50
N THR A 78 -7.61 12.38 6.25
CA THR A 78 -7.56 10.98 5.83
C THR A 78 -6.26 10.32 6.29
N LEU A 79 -5.10 10.91 6.00
CA LEU A 79 -3.80 10.37 6.41
C LEU A 79 -3.68 10.23 7.93
N ARG A 80 -4.13 11.22 8.70
CA ARG A 80 -4.11 11.14 10.17
C ARG A 80 -5.09 10.13 10.73
N HIS A 81 -6.33 10.13 10.24
CA HIS A 81 -7.41 9.35 10.85
C HIS A 81 -7.34 7.88 10.44
N ASP A 82 -7.11 7.61 9.15
CA ASP A 82 -7.22 6.26 8.61
C ASP A 82 -5.89 5.50 8.65
N PHE A 83 -4.76 6.24 8.59
CA PHE A 83 -3.42 5.65 8.49
C PHE A 83 -2.50 6.04 9.65
N ASN A 84 -2.99 6.86 10.60
CA ASN A 84 -2.18 7.39 11.70
C ASN A 84 -0.88 8.05 11.22
N GLU A 85 -0.90 8.65 10.03
CA GLU A 85 0.25 9.28 9.41
C GLU A 85 0.35 10.76 9.77
N ALA A 86 1.57 11.21 10.03
CA ALA A 86 1.93 12.60 10.32
C ALA A 86 2.98 13.09 9.31
N PRO A 87 3.06 14.40 9.06
CA PRO A 87 4.09 14.94 8.17
C PRO A 87 5.48 14.70 8.78
N VAL A 88 6.39 14.18 7.97
CA VAL A 88 7.79 13.97 8.34
C VAL A 88 8.57 15.24 8.02
N PRO A 89 9.22 15.90 9.00
CA PRO A 89 10.03 17.08 8.75
C PRO A 89 11.21 16.77 7.81
N GLY A 90 11.43 17.62 6.81
CA GLY A 90 12.51 17.49 5.85
C GLY A 90 12.42 18.55 4.75
N ASP A 91 13.43 18.60 3.88
CA ASP A 91 13.45 19.48 2.70
C ASP A 91 12.58 18.97 1.54
N GLY A 92 11.93 17.82 1.72
CA GLY A 92 11.09 17.17 0.72
C GLY A 92 11.87 16.80 -0.53
N HIS A 93 11.18 16.39 -1.59
CA HIS A 93 11.76 16.33 -2.93
C HIS A 93 10.79 16.93 -3.95
N ALA A 94 11.28 17.83 -4.80
CA ALA A 94 10.47 18.47 -5.83
C ALA A 94 9.12 19.00 -5.29
N ALA A 95 9.17 19.65 -4.11
CA ALA A 95 8.02 20.20 -3.38
C ALA A 95 6.97 19.19 -2.89
N THR A 96 7.28 17.90 -2.85
CA THR A 96 6.43 16.87 -2.23
C THR A 96 6.62 16.80 -0.71
N GLU A 97 5.58 16.33 -0.02
CA GLU A 97 5.57 16.07 1.42
C GLU A 97 5.60 14.57 1.69
N LEU A 98 6.46 14.14 2.62
CA LEU A 98 6.43 12.79 3.16
C LEU A 98 5.54 12.75 4.39
N TRP A 99 4.59 11.81 4.39
CA TRP A 99 3.72 11.49 5.52
C TRP A 99 4.00 10.06 5.96
N ALA A 100 3.96 9.78 7.26
CA ALA A 100 4.29 8.45 7.74
C ALA A 100 3.76 8.12 9.14
N SER A 101 3.67 6.82 9.42
CA SER A 101 3.24 6.24 10.69
C SER A 101 4.29 5.24 11.16
N GLU A 102 4.99 5.54 12.25
CA GLU A 102 5.91 4.57 12.88
C GLU A 102 5.15 3.36 13.42
N GLN A 103 3.96 3.59 13.99
CA GLN A 103 3.12 2.54 14.56
C GLN A 103 2.63 1.54 13.49
N MET A 104 2.25 2.05 12.31
CA MET A 104 1.75 1.21 11.21
C MET A 104 2.86 0.81 10.23
N GLY A 105 4.03 1.45 10.32
CA GLY A 105 5.14 1.31 9.38
C GLY A 105 4.81 1.70 7.95
N THR A 106 3.82 2.58 7.75
CA THR A 106 3.39 3.07 6.45
C THR A 106 3.97 4.45 6.16
N TRP A 107 4.05 4.78 4.89
CA TRP A 107 4.40 6.12 4.43
C TRP A 107 3.69 6.47 3.12
N THR A 108 3.51 7.76 2.89
CA THR A 108 2.80 8.32 1.75
C THR A 108 3.53 9.55 1.23
N LEU A 109 3.62 9.69 -0.10
CA LEU A 109 4.08 10.91 -0.76
C LEU A 109 2.89 11.70 -1.28
N VAL A 110 2.82 12.95 -0.82
CA VAL A 110 1.79 13.91 -1.19
C VAL A 110 2.42 14.98 -2.09
N ALA A 111 1.78 15.28 -3.21
CA ALA A 111 2.14 16.37 -4.12
C ALA A 111 1.17 17.54 -3.91
N PRO A 112 1.60 18.63 -3.25
CA PRO A 112 0.82 19.85 -3.11
C PRO A 112 0.56 20.54 -4.45
N ARG A 113 -0.62 21.14 -4.59
CA ARG A 113 -1.01 21.93 -5.75
C ARG A 113 -1.20 23.40 -5.41
N ARG A 114 -1.31 24.22 -6.46
CA ARG A 114 -1.46 25.68 -6.35
C ARG A 114 -2.88 26.13 -5.99
N ASP A 115 -3.85 25.22 -6.01
CA ASP A 115 -5.28 25.46 -5.83
C ASP A 115 -5.81 24.86 -4.51
N ASP A 116 -5.00 24.88 -3.45
CA ASP A 116 -5.35 24.42 -2.09
C ASP A 116 -5.78 22.94 -1.97
N THR A 117 -5.37 22.14 -2.94
CA THR A 117 -5.57 20.69 -3.00
C THR A 117 -4.23 19.97 -3.13
N SER A 118 -4.25 18.66 -2.95
CA SER A 118 -3.07 17.80 -3.04
C SER A 118 -3.42 16.44 -3.63
N CYS A 119 -2.44 15.78 -4.23
CA CYS A 119 -2.57 14.41 -4.76
C CYS A 119 -1.65 13.45 -4.00
N ILE A 120 -2.15 12.26 -3.64
CA ILE A 120 -1.29 11.16 -3.20
C ILE A 120 -0.68 10.49 -4.44
N ILE A 121 0.65 10.54 -4.58
CA ILE A 121 1.36 10.06 -5.78
C ILE A 121 2.09 8.74 -5.57
N ALA A 122 2.36 8.38 -4.32
CA ALA A 122 2.90 7.07 -3.95
C ALA A 122 2.58 6.76 -2.50
N SER A 123 2.55 5.47 -2.17
CA SER A 123 2.49 4.99 -0.79
C SER A 123 3.33 3.73 -0.63
N GLY A 124 3.60 3.36 0.61
CA GLY A 124 4.53 2.28 0.89
C GLY A 124 4.46 1.76 2.32
N ILE A 125 5.28 0.75 2.56
CA ILE A 125 5.51 0.15 3.88
C ILE A 125 7.00 0.14 4.22
N GLY A 126 7.30 -0.18 5.48
CA GLY A 126 8.66 -0.24 6.01
C GLY A 126 9.17 1.11 6.50
N TYR A 127 8.27 2.04 6.88
CA TYR A 127 8.69 3.29 7.51
C TYR A 127 9.37 3.05 8.85
N ASP A 128 10.47 3.76 9.06
CA ASP A 128 11.29 3.82 10.27
C ASP A 128 11.83 5.26 10.40
N GLN A 129 11.56 5.91 11.54
CA GLN A 129 11.99 7.28 11.80
C GLN A 129 13.51 7.43 11.96
N ALA A 130 14.23 6.35 12.27
CA ALA A 130 15.69 6.37 12.37
C ALA A 130 16.38 6.31 11.00
N ARG A 131 15.62 6.05 9.93
CA ARG A 131 16.13 5.96 8.57
C ARG A 131 16.15 7.33 7.90
N ASP A 132 17.13 7.53 7.03
CA ASP A 132 17.21 8.73 6.18
C ASP A 132 15.95 8.84 5.31
N VAL A 133 15.34 10.03 5.32
CA VAL A 133 14.14 10.36 4.54
C VAL A 133 14.34 10.15 3.03
N ASP A 134 15.58 10.31 2.55
CA ASP A 134 15.94 10.11 1.14
C ASP A 134 15.65 8.68 0.64
N VAL A 135 15.66 7.69 1.54
CA VAL A 135 15.35 6.31 1.19
C VAL A 135 13.93 6.19 0.63
N TYR A 136 12.95 6.91 1.19
CA TYR A 136 11.56 6.83 0.73
C TYR A 136 11.39 7.47 -0.65
N TYR A 137 12.05 8.60 -0.90
CA TYR A 137 12.03 9.27 -2.20
C TYR A 137 12.72 8.44 -3.29
N ARG A 138 13.90 7.87 -3.02
CA ARG A 138 14.59 6.98 -3.98
C ARG A 138 13.79 5.72 -4.26
N THR A 139 13.19 5.11 -3.23
CA THR A 139 12.38 3.88 -3.40
C THR A 139 11.12 4.16 -4.22
N ALA A 140 10.55 5.36 -4.11
CA ALA A 140 9.45 5.82 -4.96
C ALA A 140 9.88 6.21 -6.39
N GLY A 141 11.19 6.22 -6.70
CA GLY A 141 11.69 6.60 -8.02
C GLY A 141 11.76 8.11 -8.28
N LEU A 142 11.81 8.93 -7.23
CA LEU A 142 11.93 10.39 -7.34
C LEU A 142 13.38 10.89 -7.23
N ARG A 143 14.35 10.03 -6.89
CA ARG A 143 15.77 10.39 -6.75
C ARG A 143 16.68 9.24 -7.17
#